data_AF-A0A939UWA0-F1
#
_entry.id   AF-A0A939UWA0-F1
#
_cell.length_a   1.000
_cell.length_b   1.000
_cell.length_c   1.000
_cell.angle_alpha   90.00
_cell.angle_beta   90.00
_cell.angle_gamma   90.00
#
_symmetry.space_group_name_H-M   'P 1'
#
loop_
_entity.id
_entity.type
_entity.pdbx_description
1 polymer ?
#
loop_
_entity_poly.entity_id
_entity_poly.type
_entity_poly.pdbx_seq_one_letter_code
_entity_poly.pdbx_strand_id
1 'polypeptide(L)'
;MKRIFLIILSVVVLTTMQAQEAAAPKWRSKAMKAIVSVLTYDKEGNLMNSGTGFYINTEGVALADYNLFKGAYSAVVVDAKGEKSPVKWILGADDTYSLVKFKVDTKKNVALTQAEAPSSEGAMVFTLKYTKEKLTSCPSAQVSSINTLADNCPYYTVSYATDESYLGAPVFNAKGELIGTTQASMGNNGYVLGIGFADTLSIKAITTKVNSMALENIHIAKGLPNSASESLVYLYMRSSSMANEEYLDLLNLFVETYPDNAEGYFRRATPLIDLHRFDEADSDLQTYLKLSTEKALANTKVADIINTKLVYQPEPPYEKWTFDLALDYINKALAEQPDIMEYKMLKGQILMSKKDFKAAIDHYDAINRSKDRSPEVYYAASLAHEGAGDSLGVQIAMIDSALAMFSTPMPAEAANYVLRRGQLHASAEHYRDAVNDYNQYCFLSNNKVNTSFYYDRAKLEQKAKMYQQALDDLTTAIGMSPQAAVLYIEKCALLLKVNEIDECINTANKLLSIDPQNVNAIRILGYAQTQNGEVEKGKANLQKAADMGDASAKELLKTIE
;
A
#
# COMPACT_ATOMS: atom_id res chain seq x y z
N MET A 1 9.39 98.07 -24.73
CA MET A 1 8.77 96.86 -25.30
C MET A 1 8.91 95.71 -24.29
N LYS A 2 7.80 95.00 -24.04
CA LYS A 2 7.66 93.62 -23.50
C LYS A 2 8.12 93.37 -22.05
N ARG A 3 7.21 93.45 -21.07
CA ARG A 3 6.31 92.38 -20.55
C ARG A 3 7.04 91.30 -19.75
N ILE A 4 6.98 91.45 -18.42
CA ILE A 4 7.19 90.40 -17.41
C ILE A 4 5.90 89.56 -17.36
N PHE A 5 5.99 88.24 -17.48
CA PHE A 5 4.90 87.32 -17.17
C PHE A 5 5.44 86.03 -16.54
N LEU A 6 4.72 85.60 -15.51
CA LEU A 6 4.96 84.45 -14.63
C LEU A 6 5.07 83.12 -15.39
N ILE A 7 5.90 82.22 -14.86
CA ILE A 7 5.78 80.77 -15.08
C ILE A 7 5.42 80.13 -13.74
N ILE A 8 4.24 79.52 -13.70
CA ILE A 8 3.71 78.69 -12.62
C ILE A 8 4.41 77.34 -12.66
N LEU A 9 5.10 76.96 -11.57
CA LEU A 9 5.67 75.63 -11.39
C LEU A 9 4.63 74.76 -10.68
N SER A 10 3.92 73.92 -11.44
CA SER A 10 3.02 72.90 -10.90
C SER A 10 3.82 71.76 -10.27
N VAL A 11 3.85 71.73 -8.94
CA VAL A 11 4.35 70.60 -8.15
C VAL A 11 3.32 69.46 -8.25
N VAL A 12 3.64 68.43 -9.03
CA VAL A 12 2.95 67.14 -8.96
C VAL A 12 3.50 66.42 -7.72
N VAL A 13 2.75 66.49 -6.62
CA VAL A 13 2.99 65.63 -5.46
C VAL A 13 2.50 64.24 -5.81
N LEU A 14 3.40 63.36 -6.24
CA LEU A 14 3.18 61.92 -6.19
C LEU A 14 3.19 61.51 -4.71
N THR A 15 2.04 61.57 -4.05
CA THR A 15 1.83 60.93 -2.75
C THR A 15 1.84 59.43 -2.96
N THR A 16 2.94 58.75 -2.64
CA THR A 16 2.89 57.33 -2.35
C THR A 16 2.08 57.17 -1.07
N MET A 17 0.84 56.68 -1.18
CA MET A 17 -0.01 56.38 -0.03
C MET A 17 0.64 55.21 0.73
N GLN A 18 1.38 55.52 1.79
CA GLN A 18 1.89 54.53 2.75
C GLN A 18 0.79 54.17 3.75
N ALA A 19 0.86 52.98 4.35
CA ALA A 19 -0.04 52.57 5.43
C ALA A 19 -0.16 53.66 6.51
N GLN A 20 -1.37 53.89 7.02
CA GLN A 20 -1.55 54.81 8.14
C GLN A 20 -1.08 54.11 9.42
N GLU A 21 -0.01 54.63 10.04
CA GLU A 21 0.43 54.19 11.35
C GLU A 21 -0.54 54.70 12.42
N ALA A 22 -1.41 53.80 12.90
CA ALA A 22 -2.28 54.09 14.04
C ALA A 22 -1.55 53.82 15.36
N ALA A 23 -1.94 54.56 16.41
CA ALA A 23 -1.50 54.26 17.77
C ALA A 23 -1.87 52.81 18.12
N ALA A 24 -0.93 52.07 18.74
CA ALA A 24 -1.13 50.67 19.07
C ALA A 24 -2.40 50.44 19.93
N PRO A 25 -3.36 49.61 19.47
CA PRO A 25 -4.57 49.30 20.25
C PRO A 25 -4.24 48.60 21.58
N LYS A 26 -5.05 48.83 22.64
CA LYS A 26 -4.81 48.27 23.98
C LYS A 26 -4.73 46.73 24.01
N TRP A 27 -5.46 46.06 23.11
CA TRP A 27 -5.49 44.59 23.02
C TRP A 27 -4.24 43.99 22.36
N ARG A 28 -3.38 44.80 21.70
CA ARG A 28 -2.20 44.34 20.96
C ARG A 28 -1.27 43.46 21.78
N SER A 29 -0.96 43.88 23.01
CA SER A 29 -0.03 43.16 23.89
C SER A 29 -0.51 41.75 24.24
N LYS A 30 -1.83 41.55 24.29
CA LYS A 30 -2.45 40.23 24.47
C LYS A 30 -2.33 39.40 23.20
N ALA A 31 -2.64 39.99 22.03
CA ALA A 31 -2.57 39.30 20.74
C ALA A 31 -1.14 38.84 20.40
N MET A 32 -0.13 39.67 20.66
CA MET A 32 1.29 39.34 20.40
C MET A 32 1.79 38.09 21.13
N LYS A 33 1.11 37.63 22.19
CA LYS A 33 1.45 36.37 22.89
C LYS A 33 1.14 35.12 22.07
N ALA A 34 0.24 35.22 21.09
CA ALA A 34 -0.15 34.12 20.22
C ALA A 34 0.51 34.21 18.83
N ILE A 35 1.29 35.27 18.58
CA ILE A 35 2.01 35.51 17.32
C ILE A 35 3.46 35.04 17.49
N VAL A 36 3.93 34.21 16.57
CA VAL A 36 5.22 33.52 16.62
C VAL A 36 6.02 33.76 15.35
N SER A 37 7.34 33.59 15.44
CA SER A 37 8.17 33.45 14.24
C SER A 37 8.15 32.00 13.79
N VAL A 38 7.94 31.74 12.50
CA VAL A 38 8.08 30.41 11.90
C VAL A 38 9.41 30.37 11.18
N LEU A 39 10.24 29.38 11.51
CA LEU A 39 11.51 29.09 10.87
C LEU A 39 11.42 27.73 10.19
N THR A 40 11.75 27.65 8.92
CA THR A 40 11.70 26.39 8.16
C THR A 40 13.09 26.00 7.65
N TYR A 41 13.32 24.70 7.52
CA TYR A 41 14.63 24.14 7.23
C TYR A 41 14.56 23.10 6.12
N ASP A 42 15.63 23.03 5.32
CA ASP A 42 15.81 22.02 4.28
C ASP A 42 16.20 20.65 4.88
N LYS A 43 16.48 19.67 4.02
CA LYS A 43 16.83 18.31 4.43
C LYS A 43 18.15 18.24 5.20
N GLU A 44 19.07 19.14 4.88
CA GLU A 44 20.38 19.27 5.50
C GLU A 44 20.34 20.07 6.81
N GLY A 45 19.19 20.67 7.15
CA GLY A 45 18.97 21.46 8.35
C GLY A 45 19.37 22.94 8.22
N ASN A 46 19.59 23.43 7.00
CA ASN A 46 19.84 24.85 6.76
C ASN A 46 18.52 25.64 6.80
N LEU A 47 18.58 26.87 7.34
CA LEU A 47 17.43 27.76 7.38
C LEU A 47 17.03 28.15 5.94
N MET A 48 15.79 27.85 5.56
CA MET A 48 15.20 28.23 4.27
C MET A 48 14.51 29.58 4.36
N ASN A 49 13.47 29.66 5.19
CA ASN A 49 12.61 30.83 5.29
C ASN A 49 12.32 31.18 6.75
N SER A 50 11.98 32.45 6.98
CA SER A 50 11.50 32.96 8.26
C SER A 50 10.32 33.89 8.03
N GLY A 51 9.25 33.72 8.80
CA GLY A 51 8.06 34.56 8.68
C GLY A 51 7.23 34.61 9.95
N THR A 52 6.03 35.17 9.83
CA THR A 52 5.06 35.24 10.93
C THR A 52 4.11 34.04 10.86
N GLY A 53 3.83 33.46 12.01
CA GLY A 53 2.70 32.56 12.21
C GLY A 53 1.93 32.93 13.47
N PHE A 54 0.76 32.31 13.68
CA PHE A 54 -0.06 32.60 14.84
C PHE A 54 -0.95 31.43 15.24
N TYR A 55 -1.20 31.27 16.53
CA TYR A 55 -2.07 30.24 17.07
C TYR A 55 -3.55 30.61 16.96
N ILE A 56 -4.35 29.67 16.47
CA ILE A 56 -5.81 29.80 16.35
C ILE A 56 -6.57 28.99 17.41
N ASN A 57 -5.89 28.09 18.13
CA ASN A 57 -6.44 27.40 19.30
C ASN A 57 -5.37 27.14 20.39
N THR A 58 -5.82 26.78 21.58
CA THR A 58 -4.94 26.54 22.75
C THR A 58 -4.20 25.21 22.68
N GLU A 59 -4.59 24.33 21.75
CA GLU A 59 -3.96 23.04 21.51
C GLU A 59 -2.71 23.17 20.60
N GLY A 60 -2.35 24.37 20.16
CA GLY A 60 -1.16 24.58 19.34
C GLY A 60 -1.36 24.41 17.84
N VAL A 61 -2.60 24.50 17.35
CA VAL A 61 -2.86 24.68 15.91
C VAL A 61 -2.59 26.13 15.54
N ALA A 62 -1.78 26.31 14.49
CA ALA A 62 -1.34 27.61 14.01
C ALA A 62 -1.47 27.72 12.49
N LEU A 63 -1.44 28.97 12.02
CA LEU A 63 -1.45 29.35 10.61
C LEU A 63 -0.21 30.15 10.26
N ALA A 64 0.23 30.04 9.02
CA ALA A 64 1.27 30.87 8.42
C ALA A 64 1.21 30.81 6.89
N ASP A 65 2.00 31.66 6.24
CA ASP A 65 2.13 31.67 4.77
C ASP A 65 2.71 30.36 4.23
N TYR A 66 2.13 29.84 3.14
CA TYR A 66 2.54 28.59 2.52
C TYR A 66 3.98 28.61 2.00
N ASN A 67 4.47 29.74 1.49
CA ASN A 67 5.80 29.81 0.90
C ASN A 67 6.91 29.62 1.94
N LEU A 68 6.61 29.80 3.24
CA LEU A 68 7.54 29.44 4.29
C LEU A 68 7.82 27.94 4.31
N PHE A 69 6.81 27.11 4.03
CA PHE A 69 6.86 25.65 4.16
C PHE A 69 7.17 24.90 2.87
N LYS A 70 7.05 25.56 1.71
CA LYS A 70 7.31 24.93 0.42
C LYS A 70 8.75 24.40 0.34
N GLY A 71 8.90 23.09 0.20
CA GLY A 71 10.18 22.37 0.19
C GLY A 71 10.79 22.10 1.56
N ALA A 72 10.15 22.54 2.65
CA ALA A 72 10.70 22.38 4.00
C ALA A 72 10.60 20.94 4.51
N TYR A 73 11.67 20.45 5.13
CA TYR A 73 11.74 19.14 5.79
C TYR A 73 11.48 19.23 7.29
N SER A 74 11.72 20.39 7.90
CA SER A 74 11.34 20.64 9.29
C SER A 74 11.00 22.11 9.51
N ALA A 75 10.28 22.40 10.59
CA ALA A 75 9.97 23.76 11.00
C ALA A 75 9.93 23.90 12.51
N VAL A 76 10.26 25.09 13.00
CA VAL A 76 10.26 25.46 14.42
C VAL A 76 9.55 26.80 14.55
N VAL A 77 8.67 26.91 15.55
CA VAL A 77 8.11 28.19 15.96
C VAL A 77 8.90 28.78 17.11
N VAL A 78 9.08 30.10 17.10
CA VAL A 78 9.75 30.87 18.15
C VAL A 78 8.77 31.85 18.74
N ASP A 79 8.51 31.72 20.05
CA ASP A 79 7.58 32.60 20.75
C ASP A 79 8.21 33.97 21.09
N ALA A 80 7.42 34.86 21.72
CA ALA A 80 7.86 36.18 22.14
C ALA A 80 9.00 36.16 23.20
N LYS A 81 9.21 35.04 23.89
CA LYS A 81 10.31 34.84 24.86
C LYS A 81 11.56 34.26 24.19
N GLY A 82 11.46 33.81 22.94
CA GLY A 82 12.53 33.11 22.25
C GLY A 82 12.52 31.59 22.45
N GLU A 83 11.50 31.04 23.10
CA GLU A 83 11.34 29.59 23.28
C GLU A 83 10.99 28.95 21.93
N LYS A 84 11.69 27.86 21.61
CA LYS A 84 11.54 27.12 20.35
C LYS A 84 10.64 25.90 20.57
N SER A 85 9.66 25.71 19.71
CA SER A 85 8.80 24.51 19.69
C SER A 85 8.73 23.94 18.26
N PRO A 86 8.90 22.63 18.06
CA PRO A 86 8.88 22.06 16.71
C PRO A 86 7.45 22.02 16.14
N VAL A 87 7.34 22.18 14.83
CA VAL A 87 6.11 21.87 14.10
C VAL A 87 6.04 20.35 13.94
N LYS A 88 5.02 19.74 14.54
CA LYS A 88 4.83 18.29 14.56
C LYS A 88 4.16 17.77 13.29
N TRP A 89 3.10 18.46 12.85
CA TRP A 89 2.27 17.99 11.73
C TRP A 89 1.79 19.14 10.85
N ILE A 90 1.75 18.92 9.54
CA ILE A 90 0.92 19.70 8.63
C ILE A 90 -0.50 19.14 8.67
N LEU A 91 -1.51 19.99 8.83
CA LEU A 91 -2.93 19.61 8.94
C LEU A 91 -3.73 20.00 7.68
N GLY A 92 -3.18 20.87 6.85
CA GLY A 92 -3.76 21.31 5.58
C GLY A 92 -2.90 22.41 4.95
N ALA A 93 -2.90 22.48 3.63
CA ALA A 93 -2.16 23.49 2.89
C ALA A 93 -2.90 23.85 1.60
N ASP A 94 -2.85 25.12 1.23
CA ASP A 94 -3.36 25.65 -0.03
C ASP A 94 -2.31 26.61 -0.60
N ASP A 95 -1.84 26.33 -1.81
CA ASP A 95 -0.82 27.13 -2.50
C ASP A 95 -1.42 28.31 -3.27
N THR A 96 -2.73 28.28 -3.57
CA THR A 96 -3.45 29.34 -4.28
C THR A 96 -3.72 30.53 -3.37
N TYR A 97 -4.16 30.27 -2.15
CA TYR A 97 -4.40 31.25 -1.09
C TYR A 97 -3.27 31.30 -0.04
N SER A 98 -2.12 30.71 -0.39
CA SER A 98 -0.86 30.73 0.36
C SER A 98 -1.03 30.54 1.88
N LEU A 99 -1.74 29.48 2.29
CA LEU A 99 -2.02 29.23 3.70
C LEU A 99 -1.66 27.80 4.10
N VAL A 100 -0.97 27.66 5.23
CA VAL A 100 -0.69 26.36 5.86
C VAL A 100 -1.27 26.34 7.26
N LYS A 101 -2.00 25.27 7.55
CA LYS A 101 -2.47 24.91 8.89
C LYS A 101 -1.57 23.82 9.44
N PHE A 102 -0.99 24.05 10.61
CA PHE A 102 -0.03 23.12 11.21
C PHE A 102 -0.18 23.00 12.72
N LYS A 103 0.29 21.89 13.27
CA LYS A 103 0.31 21.58 14.70
C LYS A 103 1.71 21.77 15.25
N VAL A 104 1.83 22.54 16.32
CA VAL A 104 3.07 22.70 17.08
C VAL A 104 3.08 21.73 18.26
N ASP A 105 4.22 21.11 18.54
CA ASP A 105 4.42 20.30 19.75
C ASP A 105 4.69 21.21 20.95
N THR A 106 3.65 21.43 21.75
CA THR A 106 3.66 22.39 22.87
C THR A 106 2.61 21.99 23.92
N LYS A 107 2.96 22.17 25.20
CA LYS A 107 2.11 21.78 26.33
C LYS A 107 1.09 22.85 26.73
N LYS A 108 1.33 24.14 26.44
CA LYS A 108 0.44 25.27 26.77
C LYS A 108 0.67 26.44 25.83
N ASN A 109 -0.36 26.86 25.12
CA ASN A 109 -0.31 28.04 24.26
C ASN A 109 -1.48 29.01 24.48
N VAL A 110 -1.28 30.25 24.03
CA VAL A 110 -2.33 31.27 23.91
C VAL A 110 -2.77 31.32 22.46
N ALA A 111 -4.08 31.44 22.22
CA ALA A 111 -4.66 31.57 20.90
C ALA A 111 -5.23 32.97 20.67
N LEU A 112 -5.30 33.36 19.39
CA LEU A 112 -6.05 34.54 18.99
C LEU A 112 -7.55 34.27 19.08
N THR A 113 -8.31 35.25 19.56
CA THR A 113 -9.78 35.20 19.57
C THR A 113 -10.29 35.48 18.17
N GLN A 114 -11.00 34.53 17.55
CA GLN A 114 -11.56 34.69 16.21
C GLN A 114 -12.84 35.52 16.24
N ALA A 115 -13.09 36.31 15.20
CA ALA A 115 -14.33 37.06 15.05
C ALA A 115 -15.48 36.13 14.66
N GLU A 116 -16.66 36.30 15.28
CA GLU A 116 -17.86 35.48 15.02
C GLU A 116 -18.58 35.87 13.73
N ALA A 117 -18.31 37.06 13.20
CA ALA A 117 -18.94 37.59 11.99
C ALA A 117 -17.91 38.31 11.10
N PRO A 118 -18.13 38.35 9.77
CA PRO A 118 -17.29 39.11 8.86
C PRO A 118 -17.21 40.59 9.25
N SER A 119 -16.06 41.22 8.96
CA SER A 119 -15.92 42.69 9.04
C SER A 119 -16.85 43.40 8.04
N SER A 120 -17.01 44.72 8.18
CA SER A 120 -17.85 45.57 7.32
C SER A 120 -17.00 46.43 6.37
N GLU A 121 -17.54 46.83 5.22
CA GLU A 121 -16.90 47.85 4.37
C GLU A 121 -16.73 49.17 5.14
N GLY A 122 -15.58 49.83 4.94
CA GLY A 122 -15.15 51.02 5.68
C GLY A 122 -14.59 50.74 7.08
N ALA A 123 -14.68 49.52 7.60
CA ALA A 123 -14.14 49.20 8.92
C ALA A 123 -12.60 49.28 8.93
N MET A 124 -12.04 49.80 10.03
CA MET A 124 -10.61 49.81 10.26
C MET A 124 -10.13 48.42 10.71
N VAL A 125 -9.05 47.96 10.08
CA VAL A 125 -8.37 46.71 10.40
C VAL A 125 -6.90 46.95 10.73
N PHE A 126 -6.32 46.06 11.53
CA PHE A 126 -4.97 46.18 12.08
C PHE A 126 -4.18 44.91 11.82
N THR A 127 -2.96 45.03 11.31
CA THR A 127 -2.11 43.87 11.01
C THR A 127 -0.96 43.81 12.01
N LEU A 128 -0.70 42.63 12.58
CA LEU A 128 0.42 42.41 13.49
C LEU A 128 1.36 41.34 12.94
N LYS A 129 2.66 41.63 12.87
CA LYS A 129 3.70 40.63 12.59
C LYS A 129 4.49 40.29 13.84
N TYR A 130 5.16 39.13 13.83
CA TYR A 130 6.13 38.82 14.86
C TYR A 130 7.27 39.86 14.86
N THR A 131 7.63 40.35 16.04
CA THR A 131 8.76 41.25 16.23
C THR A 131 9.28 41.16 17.66
N LYS A 132 10.60 41.31 17.84
CA LYS A 132 11.23 41.48 19.16
C LYS A 132 11.27 42.95 19.61
N GLU A 133 11.03 43.88 18.68
CA GLU A 133 11.08 45.30 18.95
C GLU A 133 9.79 45.80 19.59
N LYS A 134 9.92 46.75 20.53
CA LYS A 134 8.77 47.47 21.07
C LYS A 134 8.29 48.50 20.05
N LEU A 135 7.39 48.09 19.17
CA LEU A 135 6.74 48.99 18.22
C LEU A 135 5.60 49.78 18.88
N THR A 136 5.59 51.10 18.67
CA THR A 136 4.57 52.03 19.18
C THR A 136 3.36 52.20 18.26
N SER A 137 3.50 51.81 16.99
CA SER A 137 2.47 51.84 15.96
C SER A 137 2.26 50.44 15.36
N CYS A 138 1.10 50.22 14.74
CA CYS A 138 0.84 49.04 13.92
C CYS A 138 0.20 49.45 12.59
N PRO A 139 0.52 48.76 11.48
CA PRO A 139 -0.14 49.00 10.21
C PRO A 139 -1.66 48.88 10.34
N SER A 140 -2.36 49.85 9.77
CA SER A 140 -3.82 49.86 9.73
C SER A 140 -4.33 50.28 8.35
N ALA A 141 -5.49 49.73 7.96
CA ALA A 141 -6.12 49.99 6.68
C ALA A 141 -7.65 49.94 6.81
N GLN A 142 -8.37 50.52 5.84
CA GLN A 142 -9.82 50.36 5.73
C GLN A 142 -10.17 49.21 4.81
N VAL A 143 -11.21 48.45 5.16
CA VAL A 143 -11.83 47.47 4.25
C VAL A 143 -12.51 48.24 3.12
N SER A 144 -12.01 48.08 1.90
CA SER A 144 -12.52 48.75 0.70
C SER A 144 -13.68 47.99 0.06
N SER A 145 -13.60 46.65 0.04
CA SER A 145 -14.68 45.78 -0.45
C SER A 145 -14.58 44.39 0.16
N ILE A 146 -15.69 43.65 0.13
CA ILE A 146 -15.75 42.28 0.62
C ILE A 146 -16.28 41.37 -0.49
N ASN A 147 -15.48 40.38 -0.86
CA ASN A 147 -15.88 39.31 -1.76
C ASN A 147 -16.05 38.02 -0.95
N THR A 148 -16.76 37.04 -1.51
CA THR A 148 -16.96 35.73 -0.89
C THR A 148 -16.36 34.66 -1.80
N LEU A 149 -15.46 33.85 -1.24
CA LEU A 149 -14.89 32.70 -1.94
C LEU A 149 -15.87 31.52 -1.95
N ALA A 150 -15.48 30.43 -2.63
CA ALA A 150 -16.09 29.14 -2.38
C ALA A 150 -16.07 28.85 -0.87
N ASP A 151 -17.10 28.16 -0.35
CA ASP A 151 -17.29 27.86 1.08
C ASP A 151 -17.68 29.05 1.97
N ASN A 152 -18.21 30.13 1.38
CA ASN A 152 -18.74 31.30 2.10
C ASN A 152 -17.68 32.04 2.95
N CYS A 153 -16.39 31.89 2.60
CA CYS A 153 -15.30 32.57 3.29
C CYS A 153 -15.14 34.01 2.78
N PRO A 154 -15.13 35.02 3.67
CA PRO A 154 -14.85 36.40 3.28
C PRO A 154 -13.42 36.57 2.71
N TYR A 155 -13.30 37.42 1.70
CA TYR A 155 -12.04 37.85 1.11
C TYR A 155 -12.07 39.38 1.00
N TYR A 156 -11.26 40.04 1.82
CA TYR A 156 -11.31 41.49 1.97
C TYR A 156 -10.28 42.15 1.05
N THR A 157 -10.70 43.20 0.34
CA THR A 157 -9.77 44.16 -0.25
C THR A 157 -9.55 45.29 0.75
N VAL A 158 -8.29 45.65 1.02
CA VAL A 158 -7.94 46.73 1.95
C VAL A 158 -7.19 47.85 1.24
N SER A 159 -7.32 49.06 1.76
CA SER A 159 -6.93 50.33 1.13
C SER A 159 -5.41 50.55 0.93
N TYR A 160 -4.56 49.57 1.22
CA TYR A 160 -3.11 49.64 1.03
C TYR A 160 -2.54 48.25 0.72
N ALA A 161 -1.53 48.20 -0.16
CA ALA A 161 -0.79 47.00 -0.49
C ALA A 161 -0.08 46.41 0.74
N THR A 162 -0.30 45.13 1.02
CA THR A 162 0.47 44.39 2.02
C THR A 162 1.95 44.38 1.65
N ASP A 163 2.79 44.86 2.58
CA ASP A 163 4.25 44.71 2.55
C ASP A 163 4.62 43.23 2.69
N GLU A 164 5.59 42.75 1.89
CA GLU A 164 5.98 41.34 1.84
C GLU A 164 6.38 40.77 3.22
N SER A 165 6.93 41.59 4.12
CA SER A 165 7.29 41.19 5.48
C SER A 165 6.08 40.92 6.39
N TYR A 166 4.87 41.22 5.92
CA TYR A 166 3.61 40.95 6.58
C TYR A 166 2.81 39.83 5.89
N LEU A 167 3.33 39.09 4.91
CA LEU A 167 2.60 37.95 4.35
C LEU A 167 2.30 36.89 5.41
N GLY A 168 1.08 36.34 5.40
CA GLY A 168 0.62 35.37 6.40
C GLY A 168 0.42 35.94 7.81
N ALA A 169 0.46 37.27 7.97
CA ALA A 169 0.28 37.92 9.26
C ALA A 169 -1.21 38.04 9.64
N PRO A 170 -1.55 37.87 10.93
CA PRO A 170 -2.92 37.99 11.39
C PRO A 170 -3.44 39.43 11.29
N VAL A 171 -4.70 39.54 10.87
CA VAL A 171 -5.44 40.80 10.72
C VAL A 171 -6.60 40.83 11.71
N PHE A 172 -6.75 41.96 12.38
CA PHE A 172 -7.70 42.15 13.48
C PHE A 172 -8.70 43.26 13.18
N ASN A 173 -9.92 43.13 13.69
CA ASN A 173 -10.86 44.24 13.77
C ASN A 173 -10.51 45.19 14.95
N ALA A 174 -11.26 46.29 15.09
CA ALA A 174 -11.05 47.27 16.16
C ALA A 174 -11.18 46.70 17.59
N LYS A 175 -11.91 45.59 17.78
CA LYS A 175 -12.06 44.89 19.08
C LYS A 175 -10.88 43.98 19.40
N GLY A 176 -9.97 43.74 18.45
CA GLY A 176 -8.86 42.81 18.60
C GLY A 176 -9.22 41.36 18.32
N GLU A 177 -10.31 41.12 17.59
CA GLU A 177 -10.71 39.80 17.12
C GLU A 177 -10.08 39.55 15.75
N LEU A 178 -9.53 38.35 15.56
CA LEU A 178 -8.90 37.90 14.32
C LEU A 178 -9.97 37.72 13.25
N ILE A 179 -9.84 38.45 12.14
CA ILE A 179 -10.76 38.37 10.99
C ILE A 179 -10.16 37.59 9.82
N GLY A 180 -8.83 37.47 9.75
CA GLY A 180 -8.16 36.83 8.63
C GLY A 180 -6.65 36.95 8.65
N THR A 181 -6.04 36.60 7.54
CA THR A 181 -4.59 36.67 7.30
C THR A 181 -4.31 37.45 6.03
N THR A 182 -3.25 38.24 6.04
CA THR A 182 -2.79 38.98 4.86
C THR A 182 -2.38 38.04 3.72
N GLN A 183 -2.50 38.55 2.50
CA GLN A 183 -2.17 37.89 1.24
C GLN A 183 -1.32 38.80 0.36
N ALA A 184 -0.72 38.24 -0.69
CA ALA A 184 0.04 39.01 -1.67
C ALA A 184 -0.84 40.07 -2.34
N SER A 185 -0.29 41.27 -2.51
CA SER A 185 -1.00 42.40 -3.12
C SER A 185 -1.03 42.30 -4.64
N MET A 186 -2.07 42.87 -5.27
CA MET A 186 -2.08 43.15 -6.71
C MET A 186 -2.30 44.64 -6.93
N GLY A 187 -1.34 45.29 -7.60
CA GLY A 187 -1.32 46.74 -7.73
C GLY A 187 -1.18 47.42 -6.38
N ASN A 188 -2.05 48.39 -6.09
CA ASN A 188 -1.97 49.20 -4.87
C ASN A 188 -2.88 48.69 -3.73
N ASN A 189 -3.60 47.59 -3.95
CA ASN A 189 -4.54 47.04 -2.97
C ASN A 189 -3.93 45.84 -2.27
N GLY A 190 -4.15 45.77 -0.95
CA GLY A 190 -3.84 44.59 -0.15
C GLY A 190 -5.06 43.69 -0.05
N TYR A 191 -4.82 42.41 0.24
CA TYR A 191 -5.87 41.42 0.39
C TYR A 191 -5.75 40.70 1.73
N VAL A 192 -6.90 40.33 2.29
CA VAL A 192 -6.99 39.56 3.54
C VAL A 192 -7.93 38.38 3.30
N LEU A 193 -7.40 37.18 3.49
CA LEU A 193 -8.16 35.94 3.46
C LEU A 193 -8.84 35.75 4.81
N GLY A 194 -10.16 35.58 4.81
CA GLY A 194 -10.96 35.38 6.01
C GLY A 194 -10.52 34.16 6.81
N ILE A 195 -10.57 34.25 8.14
CA ILE A 195 -10.05 33.20 9.03
C ILE A 195 -10.77 31.86 8.87
N GLY A 196 -12.05 31.87 8.47
CA GLY A 196 -12.84 30.66 8.22
C GLY A 196 -12.28 29.77 7.11
N PHE A 197 -11.42 30.27 6.23
CA PHE A 197 -10.72 29.43 5.24
C PHE A 197 -9.83 28.37 5.91
N ALA A 198 -9.32 28.65 7.12
CA ALA A 198 -8.54 27.68 7.87
C ALA A 198 -9.32 26.40 8.23
N ASP A 199 -10.65 26.43 8.21
CA ASP A 199 -11.49 25.25 8.49
C ASP A 199 -11.68 24.35 7.26
N THR A 200 -11.49 24.90 6.06
CA THR A 200 -11.50 24.12 4.81
C THR A 200 -10.19 23.36 4.62
N LEU A 201 -9.08 23.88 5.15
CA LEU A 201 -7.78 23.24 5.18
C LEU A 201 -7.81 21.96 6.02
N SER A 202 -7.80 20.82 5.32
CA SER A 202 -7.80 19.49 5.92
C SER A 202 -7.07 18.48 5.05
N ILE A 203 -6.47 17.48 5.68
CA ILE A 203 -5.99 16.28 4.99
C ILE A 203 -7.21 15.47 4.56
N LYS A 204 -7.26 15.11 3.29
CA LYS A 204 -8.28 14.24 2.72
C LYS A 204 -7.75 12.82 2.58
N ALA A 205 -8.62 11.83 2.83
CA ALA A 205 -8.25 10.43 2.63
C ALA A 205 -7.87 10.14 1.18
N ILE A 206 -8.72 10.59 0.24
CA ILE A 206 -8.50 10.47 -1.20
C ILE A 206 -8.19 11.87 -1.73
N THR A 207 -6.92 12.13 -2.00
CA THR A 207 -6.51 13.42 -2.56
C THR A 207 -6.81 13.45 -4.06
N THR A 208 -7.61 14.42 -4.52
CA THR A 208 -7.58 14.80 -5.93
C THR A 208 -6.21 15.44 -6.24
N LYS A 209 -5.70 15.30 -7.47
CA LYS A 209 -4.36 15.77 -7.87
C LYS A 209 -4.06 17.21 -7.45
N VAL A 210 -5.05 18.10 -7.40
CA VAL A 210 -4.87 19.53 -7.13
C VAL A 210 -4.57 19.80 -5.64
N ASN A 211 -5.38 19.28 -4.70
CA ASN A 211 -5.12 19.46 -3.26
C ASN A 211 -3.93 18.62 -2.77
N SER A 212 -3.51 17.60 -3.55
CA SER A 212 -2.33 16.80 -3.21
C SER A 212 -1.02 17.57 -3.35
N MET A 213 -0.89 18.48 -4.33
CA MET A 213 0.42 19.07 -4.64
C MET A 213 0.93 20.02 -3.56
N ALA A 214 0.07 20.84 -2.95
CA ALA A 214 0.47 21.72 -1.87
C ALA A 214 1.00 20.94 -0.65
N LEU A 215 0.31 19.85 -0.27
CA LEU A 215 0.72 18.99 0.85
C LEU A 215 1.97 18.16 0.53
N GLU A 216 2.11 17.64 -0.69
CA GLU A 216 3.26 16.84 -1.11
C GLU A 216 4.54 17.69 -1.26
N ASN A 217 4.40 18.99 -1.55
CA ASN A 217 5.53 19.93 -1.61
C ASN A 217 6.05 20.36 -0.23
N ILE A 218 5.39 20.01 0.87
CA ILE A 218 5.90 20.21 2.22
C ILE A 218 6.38 18.86 2.73
N HIS A 219 7.66 18.68 3.04
CA HIS A 219 8.21 17.38 3.44
C HIS A 219 8.13 17.09 4.95
N ILE A 220 7.53 18.00 5.72
CA ILE A 220 7.15 17.78 7.11
C ILE A 220 6.03 16.71 7.18
N ALA A 221 6.01 15.94 8.26
CA ALA A 221 5.02 14.89 8.48
C ALA A 221 3.57 15.45 8.50
N LYS A 222 2.62 14.65 8.02
CA LYS A 222 1.21 15.06 7.86
C LYS A 222 0.37 14.44 8.98
N GLY A 223 -0.56 15.23 9.51
CA GLY A 223 -1.48 14.78 10.54
C GLY A 223 -2.58 13.87 9.99
N LEU A 224 -3.70 13.82 10.70
CA LEU A 224 -4.85 13.01 10.30
C LEU A 224 -5.95 13.87 9.67
N PRO A 225 -6.81 13.27 8.84
CA PRO A 225 -8.12 13.83 8.52
C PRO A 225 -8.97 14.15 9.76
N ASN A 226 -10.00 14.97 9.56
CA ASN A 226 -10.82 15.52 10.65
C ASN A 226 -11.78 14.53 11.32
N SER A 227 -11.89 13.28 10.82
CA SER A 227 -12.74 12.25 11.40
C SER A 227 -12.02 10.91 11.48
N ALA A 228 -12.43 10.06 12.43
CA ALA A 228 -11.89 8.72 12.60
C ALA A 228 -12.09 7.87 11.33
N SER A 229 -13.29 7.91 10.74
CA SER A 229 -13.61 7.13 9.53
C SER A 229 -12.76 7.55 8.33
N GLU A 230 -12.60 8.85 8.08
CA GLU A 230 -11.74 9.34 7.01
C GLU A 230 -10.26 9.03 7.28
N SER A 231 -9.85 9.12 8.55
CA SER A 231 -8.49 8.76 8.98
C SER A 231 -8.19 7.28 8.78
N LEU A 232 -9.14 6.37 9.00
CA LEU A 232 -8.95 4.93 8.71
C LEU A 232 -8.77 4.67 7.21
N VAL A 233 -9.51 5.36 6.34
CA VAL A 233 -9.32 5.26 4.88
C VAL A 233 -7.94 5.80 4.49
N TYR A 234 -7.54 6.94 5.06
CA TYR A 234 -6.22 7.52 4.85
C TYR A 234 -5.09 6.56 5.27
N LEU A 235 -5.21 5.96 6.47
CA LEU A 235 -4.28 4.95 6.96
C LEU A 235 -4.21 3.72 6.05
N TYR A 236 -5.34 3.26 5.53
CA TYR A 236 -5.37 2.14 4.58
C TYR A 236 -4.60 2.47 3.31
N MET A 237 -4.84 3.65 2.70
CA MET A 237 -4.14 4.07 1.50
C MET A 237 -2.63 4.24 1.72
N ARG A 238 -2.22 4.66 2.91
CA ARG A 238 -0.80 4.86 3.25
C ARG A 238 -0.06 3.55 3.57
N SER A 239 -0.76 2.50 4.00
CA SER A 239 -0.15 1.23 4.43
C SER A 239 0.79 0.58 3.40
N SER A 240 0.51 0.71 2.09
CA SER A 240 1.34 0.13 1.04
C SER A 240 2.36 1.09 0.43
N SER A 241 2.37 2.36 0.86
CA SER A 241 3.23 3.41 0.27
C SER A 241 4.24 4.01 1.25
N MET A 242 4.17 3.64 2.53
CA MET A 242 5.06 4.12 3.58
C MET A 242 5.90 2.98 4.13
N ALA A 243 7.11 3.30 4.61
CA ALA A 243 7.91 2.36 5.39
C ALA A 243 7.25 2.12 6.76
N ASN A 244 7.49 0.94 7.35
CA ASN A 244 6.83 0.53 8.60
C ASN A 244 7.02 1.50 9.77
N GLU A 245 8.21 2.08 9.94
CA GLU A 245 8.47 3.06 11.01
C GLU A 245 7.67 4.35 10.82
N GLU A 246 7.67 4.91 9.61
CA GLU A 246 6.91 6.13 9.30
C GLU A 246 5.39 5.88 9.38
N TYR A 247 4.95 4.69 8.98
CA TYR A 247 3.54 4.31 9.08
C TYR A 247 3.13 4.12 10.54
N LEU A 248 4.03 3.58 11.38
CA LEU A 248 3.80 3.40 12.80
C LEU A 248 3.62 4.74 13.52
N ASP A 249 4.38 5.78 13.16
CA ASP A 249 4.18 7.14 13.70
C ASP A 249 2.77 7.69 13.39
N LEU A 250 2.27 7.45 12.17
CA LEU A 250 0.93 7.87 11.78
C LEU A 250 -0.16 7.08 12.54
N LEU A 251 0.06 5.78 12.77
CA LEU A 251 -0.82 4.94 13.57
C LEU A 251 -0.79 5.32 15.07
N ASN A 252 0.37 5.69 15.61
CA ASN A 252 0.51 6.24 16.96
C ASN A 252 -0.32 7.51 17.11
N LEU A 253 -0.22 8.44 16.15
CA LEU A 253 -1.06 9.63 16.13
C LEU A 253 -2.55 9.26 16.10
N PHE A 254 -2.94 8.23 15.34
CA PHE A 254 -4.33 7.80 15.26
C PHE A 254 -4.86 7.28 16.59
N VAL A 255 -4.15 6.35 17.25
CA VAL A 255 -4.62 5.81 18.54
C VAL A 255 -4.54 6.84 19.67
N GLU A 256 -3.64 7.82 19.59
CA GLU A 256 -3.63 8.98 20.51
C GLU A 256 -4.85 9.87 20.30
N THR A 257 -5.25 10.09 19.04
CA THR A 257 -6.38 10.96 18.67
C THR A 257 -7.73 10.27 18.92
N TYR A 258 -7.80 8.96 18.67
CA TYR A 258 -9.02 8.15 18.75
C TYR A 258 -8.80 6.91 19.63
N PRO A 259 -8.56 7.08 20.95
CA PRO A 259 -8.18 5.99 21.85
C PRO A 259 -9.27 4.92 22.05
N ASP A 260 -10.52 5.24 21.76
CA ASP A 260 -11.63 4.29 21.84
C ASP A 260 -11.89 3.55 20.51
N ASN A 261 -11.10 3.81 19.47
CA ASN A 261 -11.25 3.18 18.16
C ASN A 261 -10.46 1.87 18.08
N ALA A 262 -11.16 0.73 18.16
CA ALA A 262 -10.56 -0.59 18.11
C ALA A 262 -9.68 -0.83 16.86
N GLU A 263 -10.14 -0.39 15.68
CA GLU A 263 -9.47 -0.64 14.41
C GLU A 263 -8.09 0.04 14.33
N GLY A 264 -7.87 1.15 15.04
CA GLY A 264 -6.56 1.78 15.16
C GLY A 264 -5.50 0.84 15.75
N TYR A 265 -5.83 0.17 16.85
CA TYR A 265 -4.95 -0.81 17.49
C TYR A 265 -4.72 -2.03 16.61
N PHE A 266 -5.78 -2.54 15.96
CA PHE A 266 -5.66 -3.67 15.04
C PHE A 266 -4.68 -3.37 13.89
N ARG A 267 -4.78 -2.18 13.28
CA ARG A 267 -3.90 -1.76 12.19
C ARG A 267 -2.47 -1.55 12.66
N ARG A 268 -2.27 -1.06 13.88
CA ARG A 268 -0.95 -0.80 14.44
C ARG A 268 -0.20 -2.08 14.82
N ALA A 269 -0.92 -3.14 15.16
CA ALA A 269 -0.31 -4.45 15.43
C ALA A 269 0.52 -4.99 14.24
N THR A 270 0.08 -4.81 12.99
CA THR A 270 0.79 -5.35 11.81
C THR A 270 2.21 -4.81 11.63
N PRO A 271 2.45 -3.49 11.51
CA PRO A 271 3.81 -2.97 11.40
C PRO A 271 4.64 -3.25 12.66
N LEU A 272 4.03 -3.33 13.85
CA LEU A 272 4.73 -3.76 15.06
C LEU A 272 5.26 -5.20 14.93
N ILE A 273 4.45 -6.12 14.40
CA ILE A 273 4.88 -7.51 14.12
C ILE A 273 6.03 -7.52 13.12
N ASP A 274 5.90 -6.77 12.03
CA ASP A 274 6.92 -6.74 10.97
C ASP A 274 8.23 -6.07 11.41
N LEU A 275 8.18 -5.23 12.46
CA LEU A 275 9.33 -4.65 13.15
C LEU A 275 9.81 -5.51 14.34
N HIS A 276 9.29 -6.72 14.52
CA HIS A 276 9.61 -7.65 15.62
C HIS A 276 9.30 -7.13 17.03
N ARG A 277 8.39 -6.15 17.15
CA ARG A 277 7.90 -5.57 18.42
C ARG A 277 6.68 -6.34 18.93
N PHE A 278 6.85 -7.65 19.13
CA PHE A 278 5.74 -8.57 19.38
C PHE A 278 4.95 -8.30 20.66
N ASP A 279 5.59 -7.86 21.75
CA ASP A 279 4.90 -7.52 22.99
C ASP A 279 3.92 -6.34 22.80
N GLU A 280 4.32 -5.34 22.02
CA GLU A 280 3.48 -4.19 21.71
C GLU A 280 2.33 -4.58 20.76
N ALA A 281 2.62 -5.40 19.75
CA ALA A 281 1.59 -5.94 18.88
C ALA A 281 0.54 -6.76 19.65
N ASP A 282 0.98 -7.62 20.57
CA ASP A 282 0.09 -8.41 21.41
C ASP A 282 -0.78 -7.51 22.30
N SER A 283 -0.19 -6.49 22.93
CA SER A 283 -0.94 -5.49 23.71
C SER A 283 -1.99 -4.75 22.87
N ASP A 284 -1.66 -4.41 21.63
CA ASP A 284 -2.59 -3.79 20.70
C ASP A 284 -3.72 -4.73 20.30
N LEU A 285 -3.44 -6.01 20.03
CA LEU A 285 -4.48 -7.01 19.76
C LEU A 285 -5.39 -7.24 20.96
N GLN A 286 -4.87 -7.21 22.20
CA GLN A 286 -5.70 -7.27 23.41
C GLN A 286 -6.61 -6.04 23.54
N THR A 287 -6.08 -4.85 23.23
CA THR A 287 -6.87 -3.60 23.26
C THR A 287 -7.94 -3.61 22.16
N TYR A 288 -7.60 -4.10 20.97
CA TYR A 288 -8.54 -4.32 19.88
C TYR A 288 -9.68 -5.25 20.30
N LEU A 289 -9.38 -6.40 20.91
CA LEU A 289 -10.37 -7.34 21.41
C LEU A 289 -11.27 -6.70 22.48
N LYS A 290 -10.70 -5.90 23.37
CA LYS A 290 -11.44 -5.18 24.43
C LYS A 290 -12.43 -4.18 23.85
N LEU A 291 -12.00 -3.34 22.92
CA LEU A 291 -12.79 -2.24 22.35
C LEU A 291 -13.76 -2.69 21.24
N SER A 292 -13.51 -3.82 20.59
CA SER A 292 -14.37 -4.31 19.50
C SER A 292 -15.80 -4.60 19.97
N THR A 293 -16.79 -4.13 19.21
CA THR A 293 -18.21 -4.46 19.43
C THR A 293 -18.55 -5.84 18.85
N GLU A 294 -18.00 -6.19 17.69
CA GLU A 294 -18.15 -7.49 17.04
C GLU A 294 -17.13 -8.49 17.59
N LYS A 295 -17.43 -9.10 18.74
CA LYS A 295 -16.49 -9.95 19.48
C LYS A 295 -16.09 -11.20 18.68
N ALA A 296 -17.03 -11.89 18.05
CA ALA A 296 -16.72 -13.05 17.22
C ALA A 296 -15.73 -12.70 16.08
N LEU A 297 -15.99 -11.63 15.33
CA LEU A 297 -15.12 -11.17 14.25
C LEU A 297 -13.72 -10.78 14.76
N ALA A 298 -13.65 -10.09 15.90
CA ALA A 298 -12.38 -9.68 16.48
C ALA A 298 -11.53 -10.89 16.91
N ASN A 299 -12.14 -11.89 17.54
CA ASN A 299 -11.46 -13.13 17.91
C ASN A 299 -10.95 -13.88 16.66
N THR A 300 -11.76 -13.98 15.60
CA THR A 300 -11.34 -14.60 14.33
C THR A 300 -10.13 -13.89 13.72
N LYS A 301 -10.14 -12.56 13.65
CA LYS A 301 -9.01 -11.78 13.12
C LYS A 301 -7.72 -11.99 13.92
N VAL A 302 -7.81 -12.05 15.25
CA VAL A 302 -6.64 -12.32 16.11
C VAL A 302 -6.15 -13.76 15.93
N ALA A 303 -7.05 -14.74 15.87
CA ALA A 303 -6.70 -16.14 15.60
C ALA A 303 -5.94 -16.28 14.27
N ASP A 304 -6.41 -15.60 13.22
CA ASP A 304 -5.80 -15.63 11.90
C ASP A 304 -4.40 -14.99 11.88
N ILE A 305 -4.21 -13.84 12.53
CA ILE A 305 -2.89 -13.20 12.67
C ILE A 305 -1.90 -14.16 13.35
N ILE A 306 -2.29 -14.75 14.48
CA ILE A 306 -1.43 -15.65 15.25
C ILE A 306 -1.07 -16.88 14.41
N ASN A 307 -2.07 -17.53 13.79
CA ASN A 307 -1.86 -18.69 12.93
C ASN A 307 -0.92 -18.38 11.76
N THR A 308 -1.21 -17.30 11.03
CA THR A 308 -0.42 -16.87 9.87
C THR A 308 1.03 -16.64 10.26
N LYS A 309 1.28 -15.90 11.35
CA LYS A 309 2.65 -15.63 11.78
C LYS A 309 3.35 -16.93 12.19
N LEU A 310 2.72 -17.81 12.97
CA LEU A 310 3.32 -19.10 13.35
C LEU A 310 3.68 -19.99 12.16
N VAL A 311 2.85 -20.01 11.11
CA VAL A 311 3.14 -20.75 9.86
C VAL A 311 4.40 -20.23 9.18
N TYR A 312 4.60 -18.90 9.14
CA TYR A 312 5.78 -18.28 8.56
C TYR A 312 7.01 -18.28 9.47
N GLN A 313 6.91 -18.80 10.70
CA GLN A 313 7.99 -18.88 11.70
C GLN A 313 8.70 -17.53 11.89
N PRO A 314 8.11 -16.58 12.65
CA PRO A 314 8.73 -15.28 12.82
C PRO A 314 10.08 -15.46 13.52
N GLU A 315 11.12 -14.81 13.01
CA GLU A 315 12.39 -14.67 13.73
C GLU A 315 12.46 -13.27 14.32
N PRO A 316 12.68 -13.10 15.65
CA PRO A 316 12.72 -14.15 16.66
C PRO A 316 11.31 -14.74 16.94
N PRO A 317 11.22 -16.01 17.37
CA PRO A 317 9.97 -16.60 17.83
C PRO A 317 9.36 -15.80 18.98
N TYR A 318 8.03 -15.67 19.00
CA TYR A 318 7.30 -15.05 20.11
C TYR A 318 6.52 -16.09 20.90
N GLU A 319 7.06 -16.51 22.05
CA GLU A 319 6.60 -17.69 22.81
C GLU A 319 5.15 -17.61 23.30
N LYS A 320 4.59 -16.40 23.47
CA LYS A 320 3.20 -16.25 23.92
C LYS A 320 2.20 -16.66 22.85
N TRP A 321 2.58 -16.60 21.59
CA TRP A 321 1.72 -16.99 20.48
C TRP A 321 1.93 -18.47 20.17
N THR A 322 0.85 -19.23 20.25
CA THR A 322 0.83 -20.67 20.01
C THR A 322 -0.39 -21.04 19.17
N PHE A 323 -0.35 -22.18 18.49
CA PHE A 323 -1.53 -22.67 17.78
C PHE A 323 -2.69 -22.95 18.74
N ASP A 324 -2.42 -23.32 19.99
CA ASP A 324 -3.45 -23.48 21.02
C ASP A 324 -4.13 -22.15 21.38
N LEU A 325 -3.36 -21.06 21.44
CA LEU A 325 -3.93 -19.72 21.63
C LEU A 325 -4.79 -19.30 20.43
N ALA A 326 -4.35 -19.56 19.20
CA ALA A 326 -5.16 -19.33 18.01
C ALA A 326 -6.45 -20.17 18.02
N LEU A 327 -6.38 -21.42 18.45
CA LEU A 327 -7.54 -22.31 18.63
C LEU A 327 -8.51 -21.78 19.69
N ASP A 328 -8.02 -21.24 20.81
CA ASP A 328 -8.87 -20.64 21.84
C ASP A 328 -9.68 -19.46 21.27
N TYR A 329 -9.02 -18.55 20.54
CA TYR A 329 -9.71 -17.43 19.91
C TYR A 329 -10.75 -17.86 18.88
N ILE A 330 -10.42 -18.78 17.96
CA ILE A 330 -11.41 -19.23 16.97
C ILE A 330 -12.56 -20.03 17.60
N ASN A 331 -12.30 -20.76 18.69
CA ASN A 331 -13.36 -21.44 19.45
C ASN A 331 -14.28 -20.43 20.16
N LYS A 332 -13.76 -19.31 20.68
CA LYS A 332 -14.60 -18.21 21.21
C LYS A 332 -15.51 -17.62 20.13
N ALA A 333 -14.97 -17.39 18.93
CA ALA A 333 -15.78 -16.90 17.80
C ALA A 333 -16.88 -17.90 17.40
N LEU A 334 -16.55 -19.20 17.31
CA LEU A 334 -17.51 -20.26 17.00
C LEU A 334 -18.54 -20.50 18.10
N ALA A 335 -18.21 -20.23 19.36
CA ALA A 335 -19.17 -20.35 20.47
C ALA A 335 -20.27 -19.26 20.38
N GLU A 336 -19.92 -18.07 19.89
CA GLU A 336 -20.86 -16.96 19.70
C GLU A 336 -21.63 -17.08 18.38
N GLN A 337 -20.93 -17.45 17.30
CA GLN A 337 -21.47 -17.55 15.94
C GLN A 337 -21.07 -18.88 15.29
N PRO A 338 -21.73 -19.99 15.65
CA PRO A 338 -21.33 -21.34 15.21
C PRO A 338 -21.60 -21.63 13.75
N ASP A 339 -22.43 -20.84 13.05
CA ASP A 339 -22.86 -21.11 11.68
C ASP A 339 -21.99 -20.44 10.61
N ILE A 340 -21.04 -19.58 10.99
CA ILE A 340 -20.17 -18.85 10.05
C ILE A 340 -19.12 -19.80 9.48
N MET A 341 -19.18 -20.06 8.17
CA MET A 341 -18.31 -21.03 7.50
C MET A 341 -16.84 -20.61 7.56
N GLU A 342 -16.55 -19.33 7.42
CA GLU A 342 -15.20 -18.78 7.49
C GLU A 342 -14.53 -19.15 8.82
N TYR A 343 -15.29 -19.15 9.94
CA TYR A 343 -14.76 -19.49 11.26
C TYR A 343 -14.52 -20.99 11.39
N LYS A 344 -15.42 -21.81 10.83
CA LYS A 344 -15.25 -23.27 10.77
C LYS A 344 -14.02 -23.64 9.97
N MET A 345 -13.81 -23.01 8.81
CA MET A 345 -12.67 -23.27 7.95
C MET A 345 -11.36 -22.83 8.60
N LEU A 346 -11.31 -21.66 9.22
CA LEU A 346 -10.12 -21.19 9.93
C LEU A 346 -9.72 -22.13 11.08
N LYS A 347 -10.67 -22.66 11.85
CA LYS A 347 -10.36 -23.67 12.88
C LYS A 347 -9.67 -24.89 12.29
N GLY A 348 -10.19 -25.43 11.19
CA GLY A 348 -9.57 -26.56 10.50
C GLY A 348 -8.16 -26.21 9.99
N GLN A 349 -7.97 -25.02 9.43
CA GLN A 349 -6.67 -24.55 8.98
C GLN A 349 -5.66 -24.43 10.13
N ILE A 350 -6.09 -23.93 11.30
CA ILE A 350 -5.21 -23.87 12.49
C ILE A 350 -4.80 -25.27 12.94
N LEU A 351 -5.73 -26.24 12.95
CA LEU A 351 -5.41 -27.63 13.29
C LEU A 351 -4.42 -28.24 12.29
N MET A 352 -4.58 -27.95 11.00
CA MET A 352 -3.64 -28.33 9.94
C MET A 352 -2.25 -27.72 10.16
N SER A 353 -2.16 -26.42 10.43
CA SER A 353 -0.90 -25.71 10.72
C SER A 353 -0.20 -26.28 11.96
N LYS A 354 -0.98 -26.64 12.99
CA LYS A 354 -0.51 -27.31 14.21
C LYS A 354 -0.03 -28.75 13.95
N LYS A 355 -0.32 -29.33 12.77
CA LYS A 355 -0.13 -30.75 12.42
C LYS A 355 -0.97 -31.70 13.26
N ASP A 356 -2.05 -31.21 13.87
CA ASP A 356 -3.06 -32.05 14.51
C ASP A 356 -4.05 -32.55 13.46
N PHE A 357 -3.54 -33.38 12.56
CA PHE A 357 -4.30 -33.86 11.40
C PHE A 357 -5.52 -34.66 11.81
N LYS A 358 -5.44 -35.39 12.93
CA LYS A 358 -6.58 -36.17 13.43
C LYS A 358 -7.74 -35.27 13.84
N ALA A 359 -7.47 -34.22 14.62
CA ALA A 359 -8.49 -33.25 14.98
C ALA A 359 -9.02 -32.47 13.76
N ALA A 360 -8.14 -32.15 12.80
CA ALA A 360 -8.55 -31.49 11.55
C ALA A 360 -9.52 -32.37 10.74
N ILE A 361 -9.22 -33.66 10.56
CA ILE A 361 -10.09 -34.64 9.90
C ILE A 361 -11.44 -34.71 10.63
N ASP A 362 -11.44 -34.93 11.95
CA ASP A 362 -12.68 -35.07 12.72
C ASP A 362 -13.55 -33.80 12.62
N HIS A 363 -12.92 -32.62 12.58
CA HIS A 363 -13.60 -31.33 12.40
C HIS A 363 -14.20 -31.17 10.99
N TYR A 364 -13.44 -31.44 9.93
CA TYR A 364 -13.97 -31.35 8.56
C TYR A 364 -15.05 -32.40 8.28
N ASP A 365 -14.89 -33.62 8.80
CA ASP A 365 -15.91 -34.67 8.72
C ASP A 365 -17.22 -34.26 9.39
N ALA A 366 -17.15 -33.60 10.55
CA ALA A 366 -18.33 -33.09 11.22
C ALA A 366 -19.08 -32.07 10.35
N ILE A 367 -18.35 -31.18 9.65
CA ILE A 367 -18.95 -30.23 8.70
C ILE A 367 -19.57 -30.98 7.51
N ASN A 368 -18.86 -31.95 6.93
CA ASN A 368 -19.33 -32.74 5.78
C ASN A 368 -20.58 -33.59 6.08
N ARG A 369 -20.79 -33.98 7.35
CA ARG A 369 -22.00 -34.68 7.82
C ARG A 369 -23.18 -33.74 8.08
N SER A 370 -23.00 -32.43 7.94
CA SER A 370 -24.03 -31.42 8.20
C SER A 370 -24.64 -30.87 6.91
N LYS A 371 -25.52 -29.86 7.07
CA LYS A 371 -26.05 -29.06 5.94
C LYS A 371 -24.97 -28.18 5.29
N ASP A 372 -23.87 -27.91 6.00
CA ASP A 372 -22.82 -26.98 5.58
C ASP A 372 -21.72 -27.68 4.76
N ARG A 373 -21.92 -28.94 4.37
CA ARG A 373 -21.00 -29.64 3.46
C ARG A 373 -20.82 -28.83 2.18
N SER A 374 -19.60 -28.79 1.68
CA SER A 374 -19.27 -28.12 0.43
C SER A 374 -18.05 -28.77 -0.23
N PRO A 375 -17.81 -28.54 -1.53
CA PRO A 375 -16.60 -29.02 -2.20
C PRO A 375 -15.32 -28.60 -1.48
N GLU A 376 -15.28 -27.38 -0.96
CA GLU A 376 -14.13 -26.80 -0.26
C GLU A 376 -13.80 -27.58 1.02
N VAL A 377 -14.83 -28.01 1.77
CA VAL A 377 -14.66 -28.76 3.02
C VAL A 377 -14.16 -30.18 2.73
N TYR A 378 -14.69 -30.86 1.73
CA TYR A 378 -14.19 -32.16 1.29
C TYR A 378 -12.74 -32.09 0.80
N TYR A 379 -12.38 -31.04 0.06
CA TYR A 379 -11.01 -30.81 -0.35
C TYR A 379 -10.08 -30.57 0.85
N ALA A 380 -10.50 -29.77 1.83
CA ALA A 380 -9.72 -29.57 3.05
C ALA A 380 -9.56 -30.88 3.85
N ALA A 381 -10.60 -31.72 3.91
CA ALA A 381 -10.51 -33.06 4.50
C ALA A 381 -9.50 -33.95 3.74
N SER A 382 -9.49 -33.92 2.40
CA SER A 382 -8.49 -34.63 1.58
C SER A 382 -7.06 -34.23 1.93
N LEU A 383 -6.79 -32.93 2.12
CA LEU A 383 -5.48 -32.43 2.56
C LEU A 383 -5.15 -32.87 3.99
N ALA A 384 -6.14 -32.92 4.88
CA ALA A 384 -5.94 -33.41 6.25
C ALA A 384 -5.56 -34.90 6.29
N HIS A 385 -6.21 -35.72 5.46
CA HIS A 385 -5.85 -37.11 5.25
C HIS A 385 -4.45 -37.28 4.64
N GLU A 386 -4.07 -36.42 3.69
CA GLU A 386 -2.69 -36.40 3.16
C GLU A 386 -1.68 -36.12 4.26
N GLY A 387 -1.90 -35.08 5.07
CA GLY A 387 -1.04 -34.74 6.20
C GLY A 387 -0.93 -35.85 7.25
N ALA A 388 -2.02 -36.58 7.50
CA ALA A 388 -2.05 -37.75 8.37
C ALA A 388 -1.31 -38.97 7.79
N GLY A 389 -0.97 -38.97 6.49
CA GLY A 389 -0.38 -40.10 5.81
C GLY A 389 -1.39 -41.21 5.46
N ASP A 390 -2.69 -40.88 5.40
CA ASP A 390 -3.72 -41.83 5.02
C ASP A 390 -3.60 -42.22 3.54
N SER A 391 -4.10 -43.41 3.20
CA SER A 391 -4.00 -43.96 1.85
C SER A 391 -4.55 -43.01 0.78
N LEU A 392 -3.94 -43.02 -0.40
CA LEU A 392 -4.42 -42.23 -1.55
C LEU A 392 -5.89 -42.51 -1.90
N GLY A 393 -6.39 -43.72 -1.64
CA GLY A 393 -7.80 -44.05 -1.84
C GLY A 393 -8.76 -43.22 -0.98
N VAL A 394 -8.39 -42.93 0.27
CA VAL A 394 -9.19 -42.06 1.16
C VAL A 394 -9.15 -40.62 0.64
N GLN A 395 -7.96 -40.15 0.26
CA GLN A 395 -7.78 -38.80 -0.28
C GLN A 395 -8.59 -38.59 -1.58
N ILE A 396 -8.58 -39.58 -2.48
CA ILE A 396 -9.35 -39.59 -3.74
C ILE A 396 -10.85 -39.58 -3.43
N ALA A 397 -11.31 -40.43 -2.51
CA ALA A 397 -12.74 -40.50 -2.15
C ALA A 397 -13.29 -39.16 -1.61
N MET A 398 -12.47 -38.39 -0.89
CA MET A 398 -12.84 -37.03 -0.47
C MET A 398 -13.00 -36.11 -1.67
N ILE A 399 -12.08 -36.15 -2.63
CA ILE A 399 -12.18 -35.32 -3.85
C ILE A 399 -13.35 -35.76 -4.74
N ASP A 400 -13.63 -37.06 -4.84
CA ASP A 400 -14.81 -37.56 -5.53
C ASP A 400 -16.11 -37.05 -4.88
N SER A 401 -16.14 -36.99 -3.55
CA SER A 401 -17.27 -36.41 -2.80
C SER A 401 -17.43 -34.92 -3.07
N ALA A 402 -16.32 -34.17 -3.19
CA ALA A 402 -16.35 -32.76 -3.61
C ALA A 402 -16.90 -32.62 -5.05
N LEU A 403 -16.43 -33.45 -5.97
CA LEU A 403 -16.83 -33.42 -7.37
C LEU A 403 -18.30 -33.80 -7.58
N ALA A 404 -18.83 -34.72 -6.77
CA ALA A 404 -20.22 -35.15 -6.79
C ALA A 404 -21.22 -34.03 -6.40
N MET A 405 -20.74 -32.93 -5.82
CA MET A 405 -21.59 -31.78 -5.47
C MET A 405 -21.82 -30.81 -6.63
N PHE A 406 -21.08 -30.93 -7.74
CA PHE A 406 -21.27 -30.08 -8.92
C PHE A 406 -22.34 -30.64 -9.85
N SER A 407 -22.96 -29.75 -10.63
CA SER A 407 -23.91 -30.16 -11.68
C SER A 407 -23.20 -30.93 -12.80
N THR A 408 -23.98 -31.69 -13.58
CA THR A 408 -23.51 -32.26 -14.86
C THR A 408 -24.18 -31.51 -16.02
N PRO A 409 -23.44 -30.97 -17.00
CA PRO A 409 -21.97 -30.99 -17.11
C PRO A 409 -21.27 -30.16 -16.02
N MET A 410 -20.04 -30.54 -15.66
CA MET A 410 -19.26 -29.86 -14.62
C MET A 410 -18.92 -28.42 -15.02
N PRO A 411 -19.04 -27.44 -14.10
CA PRO A 411 -18.72 -26.06 -14.38
C PRO A 411 -17.22 -25.76 -14.11
N ALA A 412 -16.76 -24.57 -14.49
CA ALA A 412 -15.34 -24.18 -14.40
C ALA A 412 -14.81 -24.20 -12.95
N GLU A 413 -15.66 -23.94 -11.97
CA GLU A 413 -15.38 -23.97 -10.54
C GLU A 413 -14.93 -25.36 -10.05
N ALA A 414 -15.32 -26.43 -10.76
CA ALA A 414 -14.90 -27.79 -10.45
C ALA A 414 -13.43 -28.07 -10.84
N ALA A 415 -12.81 -27.23 -11.67
CA ALA A 415 -11.52 -27.50 -12.30
C ALA A 415 -10.42 -27.87 -11.29
N ASN A 416 -10.23 -27.08 -10.23
CA ASN A 416 -9.17 -27.33 -9.26
C ASN A 416 -9.35 -28.66 -8.50
N TYR A 417 -10.59 -29.10 -8.28
CA TYR A 417 -10.89 -30.39 -7.67
C TYR A 417 -10.57 -31.54 -8.64
N VAL A 418 -10.90 -31.39 -9.93
CA VAL A 418 -10.53 -32.36 -10.98
C VAL A 418 -9.01 -32.48 -11.09
N LEU A 419 -8.28 -31.36 -11.12
CA LEU A 419 -6.82 -31.39 -11.17
C LEU A 419 -6.22 -32.11 -9.96
N ARG A 420 -6.74 -31.83 -8.76
CA ARG A 420 -6.29 -32.50 -7.54
C ARG A 420 -6.53 -34.01 -7.60
N ARG A 421 -7.69 -34.46 -8.09
CA ARG A 421 -7.93 -35.90 -8.28
C ARG A 421 -6.93 -36.51 -9.26
N GLY A 422 -6.65 -35.82 -10.37
CA GLY A 422 -5.66 -36.26 -11.35
C GLY A 422 -4.26 -36.40 -10.76
N GLN A 423 -3.85 -35.46 -9.89
CA GLN A 423 -2.58 -35.54 -9.17
C GLN A 423 -2.54 -36.73 -8.20
N LEU A 424 -3.63 -37.00 -7.50
CA LEU A 424 -3.74 -38.16 -6.61
C LEU A 424 -3.70 -39.48 -7.39
N HIS A 425 -4.39 -39.56 -8.54
CA HIS A 425 -4.28 -40.70 -9.45
C HIS A 425 -2.87 -40.89 -9.99
N ALA A 426 -2.17 -39.81 -10.32
CA ALA A 426 -0.78 -39.87 -10.75
C ALA A 426 0.14 -40.44 -9.66
N SER A 427 -0.03 -39.99 -8.40
CA SER A 427 0.68 -40.52 -7.24
C SER A 427 0.33 -41.98 -6.94
N ALA A 428 -0.92 -42.38 -7.24
CA ALA A 428 -1.38 -43.77 -7.12
C ALA A 428 -0.97 -44.64 -8.32
N GLU A 429 -0.19 -44.09 -9.27
CA GLU A 429 0.20 -44.74 -10.52
C GLU A 429 -0.98 -45.14 -11.45
N HIS A 430 -2.16 -44.58 -11.20
CA HIS A 430 -3.34 -44.71 -12.06
C HIS A 430 -3.25 -43.73 -13.23
N TYR A 431 -2.24 -43.91 -14.09
CA TYR A 431 -1.84 -42.90 -15.06
C TYR A 431 -2.92 -42.55 -16.09
N ARG A 432 -3.78 -43.50 -16.49
CA ARG A 432 -4.88 -43.22 -17.44
C ARG A 432 -5.96 -42.34 -16.82
N ASP A 433 -6.30 -42.60 -15.56
CA ASP A 433 -7.29 -41.78 -14.84
C ASP A 433 -6.74 -40.38 -14.60
N ALA A 434 -5.44 -40.28 -14.26
CA ALA A 434 -4.75 -38.99 -14.16
C ALA A 434 -4.80 -38.19 -15.47
N VAL A 435 -4.52 -38.82 -16.62
CA VAL A 435 -4.61 -38.15 -17.93
C VAL A 435 -6.03 -37.68 -18.23
N ASN A 436 -7.05 -38.50 -17.92
CA ASN A 436 -8.45 -38.11 -18.11
C ASN A 436 -8.81 -36.86 -17.28
N ASP A 437 -8.39 -36.81 -16.02
CA ASP A 437 -8.60 -35.65 -15.15
C ASP A 437 -7.85 -34.41 -15.64
N TYR A 438 -6.60 -34.57 -16.09
CA TYR A 438 -5.86 -33.45 -16.68
C TYR A 438 -6.54 -32.93 -17.96
N ASN A 439 -7.06 -33.81 -18.82
CA ASN A 439 -7.85 -33.40 -19.99
C ASN A 439 -9.11 -32.63 -19.60
N GLN A 440 -9.85 -33.13 -18.61
CA GLN A 440 -11.03 -32.45 -18.11
C GLN A 440 -10.70 -31.10 -17.46
N TYR A 441 -9.62 -31.01 -16.67
CA TYR A 441 -9.14 -29.74 -16.13
C TYR A 441 -8.80 -28.72 -17.22
N CYS A 442 -8.09 -29.14 -18.27
CA CYS A 442 -7.76 -28.28 -19.40
C CYS A 442 -9.01 -27.76 -20.10
N PHE A 443 -10.01 -28.61 -20.30
CA PHE A 443 -11.31 -28.25 -20.85
C PHE A 443 -12.06 -27.24 -19.95
N LEU A 444 -12.19 -27.54 -18.65
CA LEU A 444 -12.87 -26.67 -17.69
C LEU A 444 -12.18 -25.31 -17.51
N SER A 445 -10.86 -25.26 -17.69
CA SER A 445 -10.05 -24.04 -17.68
C SER A 445 -10.09 -23.27 -19.00
N ASN A 446 -10.92 -23.70 -19.97
CA ASN A 446 -10.99 -23.13 -21.32
C ASN A 446 -9.61 -23.01 -21.99
N ASN A 447 -8.78 -24.04 -21.82
CA ASN A 447 -7.38 -24.12 -22.28
C ASN A 447 -6.46 -23.01 -21.77
N LYS A 448 -6.83 -22.29 -20.70
CA LYS A 448 -5.97 -21.30 -20.04
C LYS A 448 -4.99 -21.97 -19.06
N VAL A 449 -4.14 -22.84 -19.60
CA VAL A 449 -3.09 -23.56 -18.86
C VAL A 449 -1.71 -23.10 -19.31
N ASN A 450 -0.67 -23.44 -18.55
CA ASN A 450 0.70 -22.97 -18.80
C ASN A 450 1.59 -24.10 -19.37
N THR A 451 2.83 -23.76 -19.76
CA THR A 451 3.82 -24.73 -20.27
C THR A 451 4.05 -25.92 -19.33
N SER A 452 4.15 -25.68 -18.03
CA SER A 452 4.38 -26.75 -17.04
C SER A 452 3.25 -27.76 -17.05
N PHE A 453 2.01 -27.29 -17.21
CA PHE A 453 0.84 -28.17 -17.26
C PHE A 453 0.91 -29.16 -18.43
N TYR A 454 1.18 -28.69 -19.65
CA TYR A 454 1.33 -29.58 -20.82
C TYR A 454 2.51 -30.54 -20.65
N TYR A 455 3.62 -30.06 -20.09
CA TYR A 455 4.77 -30.92 -19.82
C TYR A 455 4.46 -32.02 -18.79
N ASP A 456 3.73 -31.69 -17.72
CA ASP A 456 3.35 -32.67 -16.70
C ASP A 456 2.32 -33.67 -17.23
N ARG A 457 1.35 -33.22 -18.06
CA ARG A 457 0.43 -34.13 -18.73
C ARG A 457 1.14 -35.08 -19.70
N ALA A 458 2.10 -34.59 -20.50
CA ALA A 458 2.89 -35.42 -21.40
C ALA A 458 3.66 -36.53 -20.65
N LYS A 459 4.19 -36.26 -19.45
CA LYS A 459 4.83 -37.30 -18.62
C LYS A 459 3.83 -38.36 -18.19
N LEU A 460 2.62 -37.96 -17.78
CA LEU A 460 1.56 -38.89 -17.40
C LEU A 460 1.11 -39.73 -18.59
N GLU A 461 0.96 -39.11 -19.77
CA GLU A 461 0.64 -39.78 -21.03
C GLU A 461 1.72 -40.78 -21.42
N GLN A 462 3.00 -40.43 -21.30
CA GLN A 462 4.12 -41.35 -21.53
C GLN A 462 4.06 -42.56 -20.59
N LYS A 463 3.78 -42.36 -19.30
CA LYS A 463 3.58 -43.45 -18.32
C LYS A 463 2.34 -44.29 -18.62
N ALA A 464 1.28 -43.65 -19.14
CA ALA A 464 0.06 -44.30 -19.62
C ALA A 464 0.21 -44.98 -21.00
N LYS A 465 1.39 -44.87 -21.62
CA LYS A 465 1.72 -45.36 -22.99
C LYS A 465 0.92 -44.70 -24.12
N MET A 466 0.47 -43.46 -23.89
CA MET A 466 -0.21 -42.57 -24.84
C MET A 466 0.82 -41.69 -25.54
N TYR A 467 1.70 -42.32 -26.33
CA TYR A 467 2.90 -41.64 -26.82
C TYR A 467 2.61 -40.53 -27.83
N GLN A 468 1.58 -40.66 -28.68
CA GLN A 468 1.24 -39.60 -29.62
C GLN A 468 0.73 -38.35 -28.90
N GLN A 469 -0.18 -38.52 -27.93
CA GLN A 469 -0.67 -37.41 -27.12
C GLN A 469 0.47 -36.69 -26.38
N ALA A 470 1.41 -37.46 -25.81
CA ALA A 470 2.57 -36.90 -25.14
C ALA A 470 3.47 -36.08 -26.09
N LEU A 471 3.62 -36.50 -27.35
CA LEU A 471 4.35 -35.73 -28.37
C LEU A 471 3.61 -34.44 -28.76
N ASP A 472 2.29 -34.49 -28.86
CA ASP A 472 1.44 -33.33 -29.17
C ASP A 472 1.53 -32.28 -28.04
N ASP A 473 1.50 -32.73 -26.78
CA ASP A 473 1.64 -31.88 -25.61
C ASP A 473 3.04 -31.27 -25.48
N LEU A 474 4.10 -32.06 -25.70
CA LEU A 474 5.46 -31.54 -25.76
C LEU A 474 5.62 -30.50 -26.88
N THR A 475 4.94 -30.69 -28.02
CA THR A 475 4.94 -29.73 -29.12
C THR A 475 4.24 -28.43 -28.73
N THR A 476 3.08 -28.52 -28.08
CA THR A 476 2.39 -27.36 -27.51
C THR A 476 3.26 -26.63 -26.50
N ALA A 477 3.85 -27.35 -25.55
CA ALA A 477 4.72 -26.79 -24.52
C ALA A 477 5.95 -26.08 -25.12
N ILE A 478 6.58 -26.67 -26.14
CA ILE A 478 7.67 -26.03 -26.90
C ILE A 478 7.19 -24.74 -27.57
N GLY A 479 5.99 -24.74 -28.17
CA GLY A 479 5.41 -23.53 -28.75
C GLY A 479 5.21 -22.39 -27.75
N MET A 480 4.87 -22.71 -26.50
CA MET A 480 4.71 -21.75 -25.41
C MET A 480 6.03 -21.30 -24.78
N SER A 481 7.07 -22.14 -24.81
CA SER A 481 8.37 -21.85 -24.21
C SER A 481 9.50 -22.36 -25.10
N PRO A 482 9.76 -21.68 -26.23
CA PRO A 482 10.68 -22.17 -27.26
C PRO A 482 12.15 -22.22 -26.82
N GLN A 483 12.52 -21.56 -25.72
CA GLN A 483 13.89 -21.61 -25.20
C GLN A 483 14.10 -22.72 -24.14
N ALA A 484 13.05 -23.46 -23.77
CA ALA A 484 13.15 -24.48 -22.74
C ALA A 484 13.77 -25.77 -23.31
N ALA A 485 15.10 -25.87 -23.27
CA ALA A 485 15.87 -27.01 -23.79
C ALA A 485 15.37 -28.38 -23.30
N VAL A 486 14.92 -28.45 -22.05
CA VAL A 486 14.37 -29.67 -21.45
C VAL A 486 13.21 -30.25 -22.27
N LEU A 487 12.32 -29.43 -22.83
CA LEU A 487 11.15 -29.92 -23.57
C LEU A 487 11.53 -30.59 -24.88
N TYR A 488 12.55 -30.07 -25.58
CA TYR A 488 13.09 -30.68 -26.79
C TYR A 488 13.81 -32.00 -26.48
N ILE A 489 14.56 -32.05 -25.38
CA ILE A 489 15.26 -33.27 -24.93
C ILE A 489 14.23 -34.37 -24.63
N GLU A 490 13.18 -34.04 -23.88
CA GLU A 490 12.10 -34.98 -23.53
C GLU A 490 11.33 -35.44 -24.77
N LYS A 491 11.04 -34.52 -25.71
CA LYS A 491 10.42 -34.88 -27.00
C LYS A 491 11.31 -35.83 -27.79
N CYS A 492 12.60 -35.55 -27.94
CA CYS A 492 13.54 -36.44 -28.62
C CYS A 492 13.64 -37.81 -27.95
N ALA A 493 13.71 -37.87 -26.62
CA ALA A 493 13.75 -39.13 -25.89
C ALA A 493 12.51 -39.98 -26.17
N LEU A 494 11.33 -39.35 -26.24
CA LEU A 494 10.09 -40.02 -26.59
C LEU A 494 10.06 -40.46 -28.06
N LEU A 495 10.48 -39.61 -29.00
CA LEU A 495 10.57 -39.93 -30.44
C LEU A 495 11.48 -41.13 -30.71
N LEU A 496 12.65 -41.18 -30.07
CA LEU A 496 13.55 -42.35 -30.16
C LEU A 496 12.86 -43.62 -29.63
N LYS A 497 12.08 -43.52 -28.56
CA LYS A 497 11.35 -44.66 -27.98
C LYS A 497 10.24 -45.19 -28.90
N VAL A 498 9.59 -44.32 -29.67
CA VAL A 498 8.57 -44.72 -30.66
C VAL A 498 9.14 -44.92 -32.07
N ASN A 499 10.46 -44.89 -32.22
CA ASN A 499 11.18 -45.07 -33.48
C ASN A 499 10.88 -44.01 -34.56
N GLU A 500 10.53 -42.79 -34.15
CA GLU A 500 10.33 -41.63 -35.03
C GLU A 500 11.64 -40.84 -35.17
N ILE A 501 12.63 -41.49 -35.80
CA ILE A 501 14.02 -41.03 -35.82
C ILE A 501 14.20 -39.71 -36.59
N ASP A 502 13.53 -39.55 -37.73
CA ASP A 502 13.61 -38.34 -38.54
C ASP A 502 13.11 -37.10 -37.80
N GLU A 503 11.98 -37.22 -37.08
CA GLU A 503 11.47 -36.11 -36.27
C GLU A 503 12.39 -35.83 -35.07
N CYS A 504 13.04 -36.86 -34.51
CA CYS A 504 14.04 -36.67 -33.44
C CYS A 504 15.24 -35.85 -33.94
N ILE A 505 15.77 -36.17 -35.11
CA ILE A 505 16.87 -35.41 -35.73
C ILE A 505 16.46 -33.96 -35.94
N ASN A 506 15.27 -33.72 -36.48
CA ASN A 506 14.75 -32.37 -36.69
C ASN A 506 14.58 -31.59 -35.37
N THR A 507 14.07 -32.25 -34.33
CA THR A 507 13.85 -31.65 -33.00
C THR A 507 15.18 -31.33 -32.31
N ALA A 508 16.18 -32.22 -32.39
CA ALA A 508 17.52 -31.99 -31.86
C ALA A 508 18.22 -30.84 -32.59
N ASN A 509 18.10 -30.76 -33.92
CA ASN A 509 18.63 -29.64 -34.71
C ASN A 509 17.98 -28.31 -34.35
N LYS A 510 16.66 -28.29 -34.10
CA LYS A 510 15.97 -27.09 -33.60
C LYS A 510 16.54 -26.65 -32.25
N LEU A 511 16.76 -27.57 -31.31
CA LEU A 511 17.40 -27.25 -30.04
C LEU A 511 18.82 -26.69 -30.25
N LEU A 512 19.61 -27.28 -31.13
CA LEU A 512 20.97 -26.79 -31.44
C LEU A 512 21.00 -25.43 -32.15
N SER A 513 19.91 -25.04 -32.81
CA SER A 513 19.79 -23.68 -33.35
C SER A 513 19.57 -22.63 -32.25
N ILE A 514 19.02 -23.04 -31.11
CA ILE A 514 18.77 -22.19 -29.93
C ILE A 514 20.00 -22.19 -29.02
N ASP A 515 20.55 -23.38 -28.73
CA ASP A 515 21.73 -23.59 -27.91
C ASP A 515 22.72 -24.51 -28.65
N PRO A 516 23.64 -23.92 -29.44
CA PRO A 516 24.60 -24.68 -30.25
C PRO A 516 25.60 -25.52 -29.44
N GLN A 517 25.73 -25.27 -28.13
CA GLN A 517 26.63 -25.99 -27.24
C GLN A 517 25.89 -26.97 -26.32
N ASN A 518 24.60 -27.21 -26.57
CA ASN A 518 23.83 -28.13 -25.76
C ASN A 518 24.33 -29.59 -25.91
N VAL A 519 25.08 -30.07 -24.92
CA VAL A 519 25.70 -31.40 -24.95
C VAL A 519 24.67 -32.52 -25.12
N ASN A 520 23.51 -32.40 -24.45
CA ASN A 520 22.43 -33.38 -24.58
C ASN A 520 21.87 -33.43 -25.99
N ALA A 521 21.63 -32.27 -26.62
CA ALA A 521 21.13 -32.20 -27.99
C ALA A 521 22.14 -32.77 -29.01
N ILE A 522 23.44 -32.49 -28.85
CA ILE A 522 24.51 -33.05 -29.70
C ILE A 522 24.53 -34.58 -29.56
N ARG A 523 24.48 -35.10 -28.33
CA ARG A 523 24.44 -36.54 -28.08
C ARG A 523 23.21 -37.19 -28.71
N ILE A 524 22.03 -36.63 -28.47
CA ILE A 524 20.76 -37.13 -29.01
C ILE A 524 20.79 -37.13 -30.53
N LEU A 525 21.27 -36.05 -31.16
CA LEU A 525 21.42 -35.95 -32.61
C LEU A 525 22.35 -37.04 -33.13
N GLY A 526 23.52 -37.20 -32.50
CA GLY A 526 24.50 -38.21 -32.89
C GLY A 526 23.91 -39.63 -32.81
N TYR A 527 23.24 -39.95 -31.70
CA TYR A 527 22.55 -41.23 -31.55
C TYR A 527 21.45 -41.42 -32.61
N ALA A 528 20.56 -40.45 -32.79
CA ALA A 528 19.47 -40.53 -33.77
C ALA A 528 20.01 -40.72 -35.20
N GLN A 529 21.07 -40.00 -35.59
CA GLN A 529 21.72 -40.15 -36.90
C GLN A 529 22.32 -41.53 -37.12
N THR A 530 22.93 -42.14 -36.10
CA THR A 530 23.41 -43.52 -36.22
C THR A 530 22.27 -44.51 -36.43
N GLN A 531 21.15 -44.33 -35.74
CA GLN A 531 19.95 -45.15 -35.94
C GLN A 531 19.31 -44.93 -37.33
N ASN A 532 19.45 -43.72 -37.89
CA ASN A 532 18.94 -43.38 -39.24
C ASN A 532 19.85 -43.80 -40.40
N GLY A 533 20.94 -44.55 -40.12
CA GLY A 533 21.93 -44.97 -41.13
C GLY A 533 22.94 -43.88 -41.54
N GLU A 534 22.86 -42.67 -40.98
CA GLU A 534 23.88 -41.62 -41.14
C GLU A 534 25.08 -41.83 -40.19
N VAL A 535 25.65 -43.03 -40.20
CA VAL A 535 26.59 -43.52 -39.17
C VAL A 535 27.78 -42.57 -38.96
N GLU A 536 28.42 -42.10 -40.03
CA GLU A 536 29.59 -41.21 -39.92
C GLU A 536 29.25 -39.86 -39.30
N LYS A 537 28.11 -39.27 -39.66
CA LYS A 537 27.64 -38.01 -39.04
C LYS A 537 27.28 -38.22 -37.57
N GLY A 538 26.63 -39.36 -37.27
CA GLY A 538 26.27 -39.74 -35.92
C GLY A 538 27.50 -39.95 -35.02
N LYS A 539 28.52 -40.68 -35.50
CA LYS A 539 29.81 -40.86 -34.82
C LYS A 539 30.49 -39.52 -34.56
N ALA A 540 30.53 -38.61 -35.54
CA ALA A 540 31.12 -37.29 -35.37
C ALA A 540 30.43 -36.45 -34.27
N ASN A 541 29.10 -36.45 -34.22
CA ASN A 541 28.34 -35.75 -33.18
C ASN A 541 28.52 -36.40 -31.80
N LEU A 542 28.52 -37.74 -31.72
CA LEU A 542 28.80 -38.44 -30.45
C LEU A 542 30.22 -38.18 -29.95
N GLN A 543 31.21 -38.14 -30.85
CA GLN A 543 32.59 -37.77 -30.49
C GLN A 543 32.66 -36.35 -29.94
N LYS A 544 31.99 -35.40 -30.59
CA LYS A 544 31.89 -34.02 -30.10
C LYS A 544 31.28 -33.95 -28.69
N ALA A 545 30.18 -34.67 -28.44
CA ALA A 545 29.58 -34.72 -27.11
C ALA A 545 30.52 -35.37 -26.06
N ALA A 546 31.24 -36.43 -26.45
CA ALA A 546 32.23 -37.10 -25.61
C ALA A 546 33.42 -36.19 -25.24
N ASP A 547 33.91 -35.39 -26.19
CA ASP A 547 34.98 -34.40 -25.99
C ASP A 547 34.53 -33.27 -25.06
N MET A 548 33.23 -32.94 -25.09
CA MET A 548 32.58 -32.02 -24.15
C MET A 548 32.27 -32.65 -22.78
N GLY A 549 32.69 -33.90 -22.54
CA GLY A 549 32.61 -34.57 -21.24
C GLY A 549 31.42 -35.51 -21.05
N ASP A 550 30.59 -35.76 -22.07
CA ASP A 550 29.45 -36.67 -21.94
C ASP A 550 29.89 -38.15 -21.91
N ALA A 551 29.73 -38.79 -20.76
CA ALA A 551 30.10 -40.20 -20.56
C ALA A 551 29.19 -41.16 -21.34
N SER A 552 27.91 -40.83 -21.54
CA SER A 552 26.99 -41.68 -22.29
C SER A 552 27.37 -41.73 -23.77
N ALA A 553 27.80 -40.60 -24.34
CA ALA A 553 28.28 -40.52 -25.71
C ALA A 553 29.55 -41.37 -25.92
N LYS A 554 30.47 -41.39 -24.94
CA LYS A 554 31.65 -42.28 -24.96
C LYS A 554 31.27 -43.76 -25.01
N GLU A 555 30.27 -44.17 -24.24
CA GLU A 555 29.80 -45.56 -24.25
C GLU A 555 29.09 -45.88 -25.57
N LEU A 556 28.23 -44.99 -26.08
CA LEU A 556 27.54 -45.18 -27.37
C LEU A 556 28.53 -45.38 -28.52
N LEU A 557 29.64 -44.63 -28.55
CA LEU A 557 30.69 -44.77 -29.57
C LEU A 557 31.30 -46.17 -29.62
N LYS A 558 31.40 -46.87 -28.50
CA LYS A 558 31.94 -48.24 -28.45
C LYS A 558 30.97 -49.28 -29.04
N THR A 559 29.68 -48.94 -29.11
CA THR A 559 28.62 -49.85 -29.58
C THR A 559 28.34 -49.74 -31.07
N ILE A 560 28.94 -48.77 -31.76
CA ILE A 560 28.72 -48.51 -33.18
C ILE A 560 29.88 -49.11 -33.96
N GLU A 561 29.62 -50.20 -34.69
CA GLU A 561 30.61 -50.87 -35.56
C GLU A 561 31.13 -49.97 -36.70
#